data_AF-K2BPV4-F1
#
_entry.id   AF-K2BPV4-F1
#
_cell.length_a   1.000
_cell.length_b   1.000
_cell.length_c   1.000
_cell.angle_alpha   90.00
_cell.angle_beta   90.00
_cell.angle_gamma   90.00
#
_symmetry.space_group_name_H-M   'P 1'
#
loop_
_entity.id
_entity.type
_entity.pdbx_description
1 polymer ?
#
loop_
_entity_poly.entity_id
_entity_poly.type
_entity_poly.pdbx_seq_one_letter_code
_entity_poly.pdbx_strand_id
1 'polypeptide(L)'
;GNKGVISTIVPVEDMPYLEDGTPVDIVLNPLGVPSRMNVGQVLETHLGWAAKGLGHKIGALLEKQTSMHALREYLTKVYDVSFSQKLNVDALSDIEVRDLANNLKRGVPVSTPVFDGASEAEIRNLLKMAGLPESGQTMLHDGRTGKQFSRPVTVGYMYMLKLNHLVDDKMHARSTGSYSLVTQQPLGGKAQFGGQRFGEMEVWALEAYGAAHTLQEILTIKSDDVPGRSKAYEAVIKGDRIRKVNVPESFNVLVRELKGLGLSVELFSKDGKVVGSEVDTEPATPPVIAEATPTPPPTSSTEENKQ
;
A
#
# COMPACT_ATOMS: atom_id res chain seq x y z
N GLY A 1 0.97 14.65 -1.40
CA GLY A 1 0.78 14.24 -2.82
C GLY A 1 1.74 13.14 -3.25
N ASN A 2 2.91 13.10 -2.63
CA ASN A 2 3.74 11.90 -2.50
C ASN A 2 2.92 10.72 -1.95
N LYS A 3 3.06 9.56 -2.59
CA LYS A 3 2.50 8.28 -2.17
C LYS A 3 3.60 7.24 -2.41
N GLY A 4 3.70 6.26 -1.54
CA GLY A 4 4.66 5.16 -1.64
C GLY A 4 4.07 3.88 -1.06
N VAL A 5 4.67 2.75 -1.42
CA VAL A 5 4.41 1.45 -0.78
C VAL A 5 5.64 1.13 0.06
N ILE A 6 5.43 0.67 1.30
CA ILE A 6 6.54 0.23 2.16
C ILE A 6 7.17 -1.01 1.52
N SER A 7 8.43 -0.92 1.11
CA SER A 7 9.14 -2.01 0.44
C SER A 7 9.85 -2.94 1.41
N THR A 8 10.40 -2.40 2.50
CA THR A 8 11.23 -3.14 3.45
C THR A 8 11.14 -2.46 4.82
N ILE A 9 11.09 -3.29 5.87
CA ILE A 9 11.27 -2.85 7.25
C ILE A 9 12.65 -3.35 7.66
N VAL A 10 13.54 -2.43 8.01
CA VAL A 10 14.90 -2.75 8.42
C VAL A 10 15.07 -2.56 9.93
N PRO A 11 15.99 -3.28 10.57
CA PRO A 11 16.36 -3.04 11.96
C PRO A 11 16.88 -1.60 12.17
N VAL A 12 16.81 -1.10 13.40
CA VAL A 12 17.18 0.28 13.73
C VAL A 12 18.68 0.53 13.56
N GLU A 13 19.50 -0.50 13.81
CA GLU A 13 20.96 -0.49 13.65
C GLU A 13 21.41 -0.36 12.19
N ASP A 14 20.55 -0.76 11.23
CA ASP A 14 20.82 -0.65 9.80
C ASP A 14 20.45 0.74 9.25
N MET A 15 19.71 1.54 10.01
CA MET A 15 19.24 2.85 9.54
C MET A 15 20.37 3.88 9.55
N PRO A 16 20.39 4.79 8.55
CA PRO A 16 21.23 5.97 8.62
C PRO A 16 20.99 6.74 9.92
N TYR A 17 22.05 7.22 10.54
CA TYR A 17 21.98 7.95 11.80
C TYR A 17 22.72 9.29 11.74
N LEU A 18 22.27 10.22 12.58
CA LEU A 18 22.82 11.56 12.77
C LEU A 18 24.11 11.51 13.61
N GLU A 19 24.87 12.61 13.63
CA GLU A 19 26.11 12.70 14.44
C GLU A 19 25.86 12.48 15.95
N ASP A 20 24.65 12.76 16.44
CA ASP A 20 24.24 12.50 17.82
C ASP A 20 23.86 11.04 18.10
N GLY A 21 23.94 10.16 17.08
CA GLY A 21 23.57 8.75 17.16
C GLY A 21 22.09 8.47 16.90
N THR A 22 21.26 9.50 16.68
CA THR A 22 19.83 9.30 16.43
C THR A 22 19.59 8.69 15.06
N PRO A 23 18.95 7.50 14.97
CA PRO A 23 18.61 6.89 13.69
C PRO A 23 17.44 7.62 13.01
N VAL A 24 17.41 7.59 11.69
CA VAL A 24 16.28 8.07 10.88
C VAL A 24 15.16 7.01 10.89
N ASP A 25 13.90 7.44 10.87
CA ASP A 25 12.75 6.52 10.86
C ASP A 25 12.34 6.06 9.45
N ILE A 26 12.40 6.96 8.46
CA ILE A 26 11.92 6.71 7.08
C ILE A 26 12.90 7.29 6.07
N VAL A 27 13.29 6.51 5.07
CA VAL A 27 14.10 6.96 3.93
C VAL A 27 13.21 7.15 2.70
N LEU A 28 13.25 8.35 2.12
CA LEU A 28 12.50 8.69 0.91
C LEU A 28 13.43 8.92 -0.28
N ASN A 29 12.97 8.57 -1.48
CA ASN A 29 13.73 8.81 -2.71
C ASN A 29 13.65 10.30 -3.12
N PRO A 30 14.78 11.02 -3.20
CA PRO A 30 14.78 12.43 -3.58
C PRO A 30 14.37 12.68 -5.04
N LEU A 31 14.50 11.68 -5.92
CA LEU A 31 14.18 11.82 -7.35
C LEU A 31 12.70 12.10 -7.62
N GLY A 32 11.81 11.75 -6.68
CA GLY A 32 10.39 12.03 -6.81
C GLY A 32 10.00 13.50 -6.64
N VAL A 33 10.88 14.32 -6.05
CA VAL A 33 10.58 15.73 -5.77
C VAL A 33 10.66 16.59 -7.03
N PRO A 34 11.76 16.58 -7.82
CA PRO A 34 11.88 17.43 -8.99
C PRO A 34 10.84 17.09 -10.06
N SER A 35 10.62 15.79 -10.32
CA SER A 35 9.71 15.34 -11.39
C SER A 35 8.24 15.70 -11.13
N ARG A 36 7.84 15.82 -9.86
CA ARG A 36 6.45 16.11 -9.46
C ARG A 36 6.24 17.56 -9.03
N MET A 37 7.30 18.37 -9.03
CA MET A 37 7.30 19.78 -8.63
C MET A 37 6.66 20.05 -7.25
N ASN A 38 6.73 19.08 -6.33
CA ASN A 38 6.13 19.17 -5.00
C ASN A 38 7.17 19.58 -3.95
N VAL A 39 7.73 20.79 -4.12
CA VAL A 39 8.77 21.37 -3.25
C VAL A 39 8.29 21.59 -1.82
N GLY A 40 6.98 21.77 -1.62
CA GLY A 40 6.38 21.97 -0.30
C GLY A 40 6.72 20.87 0.73
N GLN A 41 6.93 19.62 0.28
CA GLN A 41 7.33 18.54 1.20
C GLN A 41 8.75 18.76 1.77
N VAL A 42 9.64 19.42 1.03
CA VAL A 42 11.00 19.75 1.48
C VAL A 42 10.93 20.90 2.48
N LEU A 43 10.11 21.92 2.20
CA LEU A 43 9.86 23.03 3.13
C LEU A 43 9.24 22.53 4.43
N GLU A 44 8.27 21.62 4.35
CA GLU A 44 7.69 20.94 5.52
C GLU A 44 8.76 20.17 6.30
N THR A 45 9.63 19.42 5.62
CA THR A 45 10.71 18.67 6.28
C THR A 45 11.65 19.60 7.05
N HIS A 46 12.06 20.72 6.44
CA HIS A 46 12.91 21.72 7.10
C HIS A 46 12.22 22.39 8.28
N LEU A 47 10.97 22.83 8.11
CA LEU A 47 10.19 23.47 9.17
C LEU A 47 9.91 22.50 10.32
N GLY A 48 9.57 21.24 10.01
CA GLY A 48 9.37 20.18 10.99
C GLY A 48 10.64 19.87 11.77
N TRP A 49 11.81 19.94 11.13
CA TRP A 49 13.08 19.79 11.84
C TRP A 49 13.36 20.94 12.80
N ALA A 50 13.12 22.18 12.36
CA ALA A 50 13.23 23.37 13.20
C ALA A 50 12.28 23.29 14.41
N ALA A 51 11.01 22.94 14.17
CA ALA A 51 9.98 22.77 15.19
C ALA A 51 10.38 21.74 16.26
N LYS A 52 10.96 20.59 15.82
CA LYS A 52 11.47 19.57 16.75
C LYS A 52 12.67 20.07 17.55
N GLY A 53 13.64 20.70 16.89
CA GLY A 53 14.85 21.21 17.55
C GLY A 53 14.55 22.30 18.58
N LEU A 54 13.58 23.18 18.30
CA LEU A 54 13.07 24.15 19.28
C LEU A 54 12.46 23.45 20.50
N GLY A 55 11.67 22.39 20.28
CA GLY A 55 11.10 21.57 21.36
C GLY A 55 12.17 20.90 22.23
N HIS A 56 13.22 20.35 21.63
CA HIS A 56 14.36 19.78 22.36
C HIS A 56 15.07 20.81 23.23
N LYS A 57 15.25 22.05 22.73
CA LYS A 57 15.81 23.14 23.54
C LYS A 57 14.92 23.51 24.73
N ILE A 58 13.60 23.57 24.53
CA ILE A 58 12.64 23.80 25.63
C ILE A 58 12.74 22.68 26.66
N GLY A 59 12.79 21.42 26.22
CA GLY A 59 12.99 20.26 27.10
C GLY A 59 14.27 20.35 27.92
N ALA A 60 15.39 20.68 27.28
CA ALA A 60 16.68 20.85 27.95
C ALA A 60 16.67 21.99 28.99
N LEU A 61 15.94 23.08 28.72
CA LEU A 61 15.77 24.19 29.68
C LEU A 61 14.95 23.78 30.91
N LEU A 62 13.93 22.94 30.71
CA LEU A 62 13.10 22.39 31.79
C LEU A 62 13.90 21.42 32.68
N GLU A 63 14.70 20.54 32.09
CA GLU A 63 15.53 19.58 32.81
C GLU A 63 16.60 20.25 33.67
N LYS A 64 17.20 21.34 33.15
CA LYS A 64 18.20 22.14 33.88
C LYS A 64 17.63 22.99 35.00
N GLN A 65 16.30 22.95 35.24
CA GLN A 65 15.60 23.79 36.21
C GLN A 65 15.98 25.28 36.08
N THR A 66 16.09 25.74 34.84
CA THR A 66 16.49 27.12 34.54
C THR A 66 15.46 28.10 35.12
N SER A 67 15.87 29.34 35.42
CA SER A 67 14.97 30.38 35.91
C SER A 67 13.77 30.56 34.98
N MET A 68 12.58 30.77 35.57
CA MET A 68 11.35 31.02 34.81
C MET A 68 11.49 32.20 33.85
N HIS A 69 12.33 33.18 34.20
CA HIS A 69 12.65 34.31 33.34
C HIS A 69 13.31 33.89 32.02
N ALA A 70 14.31 33.00 32.06
CA ALA A 70 14.99 32.53 30.85
C ALA A 70 14.06 31.68 29.97
N LEU A 71 13.18 30.88 30.58
CA LEU A 71 12.20 30.09 29.85
C LEU A 71 11.17 31.00 29.15
N ARG A 72 10.67 32.04 29.83
CA ARG A 72 9.78 33.05 29.24
C ARG A 72 10.48 33.79 28.09
N GLU A 73 11.71 34.24 28.30
CA GLU A 73 12.49 34.93 27.26
C GLU A 73 12.66 34.05 26.01
N TYR A 74 12.97 32.76 26.19
CA TYR A 74 13.12 31.83 25.07
C TYR A 74 11.78 31.58 24.35
N LEU A 75 10.69 31.36 25.09
CA LEU A 75 9.36 31.18 24.51
C LEU A 75 8.92 32.42 23.74
N THR A 76 9.10 33.62 24.31
CA THR A 76 8.81 34.87 23.61
C THR A 76 9.61 34.98 22.32
N LYS A 77 10.91 34.66 22.34
CA LYS A 77 11.73 34.63 21.11
C LYS A 77 11.19 33.66 20.08
N VAL A 78 10.78 32.46 20.47
CA VAL A 78 10.24 31.45 19.54
C VAL A 78 8.93 31.94 18.89
N TYR A 79 8.03 32.54 19.66
CA TYR A 79 6.73 33.01 19.15
C TYR A 79 6.79 34.36 18.42
N ASP A 80 7.83 35.19 18.62
CA ASP A 80 7.96 36.50 17.96
C ASP A 80 8.57 36.42 16.54
N VAL A 81 8.99 35.23 16.09
CA VAL A 81 9.70 35.05 14.80
C VAL A 81 8.77 35.05 13.58
N SER A 82 7.48 34.72 13.73
CA SER A 82 6.55 34.56 12.60
C SER A 82 5.24 35.33 12.82
N PHE A 83 4.89 36.16 11.85
CA PHE A 83 3.80 37.13 11.88
C PHE A 83 2.40 36.52 12.08
N SER A 84 1.64 37.14 13.00
CA SER A 84 0.18 37.41 12.97
C SER A 84 -0.34 37.66 14.39
N GLN A 85 0.19 36.93 15.36
CA GLN A 85 -0.25 37.00 16.76
C GLN A 85 0.96 36.95 17.69
N LYS A 86 1.28 38.09 18.30
CA LYS A 86 2.24 38.13 19.40
C LYS A 86 1.60 37.43 20.59
N LEU A 87 2.13 36.27 20.97
CA LEU A 87 1.75 35.65 22.22
C LEU A 87 2.29 36.51 23.36
N ASN A 88 1.40 37.08 24.17
CA ASN A 88 1.81 37.74 25.38
C ASN A 88 2.14 36.69 26.46
N VAL A 89 3.36 36.17 26.44
CA VAL A 89 3.83 35.19 27.42
C VAL A 89 3.78 35.76 28.84
N ASP A 90 3.90 37.08 29.01
CA ASP A 90 3.85 37.74 30.32
C ASP A 90 2.45 37.73 30.96
N ALA A 91 1.39 37.49 30.16
CA ALA A 91 0.04 37.32 30.68
C ALA A 91 -0.18 35.95 31.35
N LEU A 92 0.68 34.96 31.09
CA LEU A 92 0.58 33.61 31.64
C LEU A 92 1.23 33.55 33.03
N SER A 93 0.60 32.82 33.95
CA SER A 93 1.18 32.47 35.25
C SER A 93 2.37 31.52 35.12
N ASP A 94 3.22 31.44 36.15
CA ASP A 94 4.40 30.57 36.12
C ASP A 94 4.04 29.08 35.98
N ILE A 95 2.88 28.68 36.50
CA ILE A 95 2.36 27.31 36.36
C ILE A 95 1.98 27.06 34.90
N GLU A 96 1.23 27.97 34.28
CA GLU A 96 0.80 27.84 32.88
C GLU A 96 1.99 27.84 31.91
N VAL A 97 3.03 28.64 32.17
CA VAL A 97 4.26 28.63 31.35
C VAL A 97 4.97 27.29 31.45
N ARG A 98 5.03 26.69 32.65
CA ARG A 98 5.64 25.37 32.85
C ARG A 98 4.84 24.28 32.13
N ASP A 99 3.51 24.34 32.19
CA ASP A 99 2.62 23.40 31.51
C ASP A 99 2.72 23.52 29.98
N LEU A 100 2.76 24.76 29.47
CA LEU A 100 3.01 25.04 28.06
C LEU A 100 4.35 24.45 27.62
N ALA A 101 5.43 24.72 28.36
CA ALA A 101 6.75 24.20 28.04
C ALA A 101 6.78 22.66 28.07
N ASN A 102 6.09 22.04 29.04
CA ASN A 102 5.95 20.58 29.12
C ASN A 102 5.27 19.99 27.89
N ASN A 103 4.30 20.69 27.30
CA ASN A 103 3.63 20.28 26.07
C ASN A 103 4.54 20.46 24.84
N LEU A 104 5.30 21.56 24.80
CA LEU A 104 6.17 21.92 23.68
C LEU A 104 7.48 21.11 23.60
N LYS A 105 7.86 20.39 24.67
CA LYS A 105 9.11 19.59 24.68
C LYS A 105 9.20 18.55 23.57
N ARG A 106 8.05 18.07 23.08
CA ARG A 106 7.98 17.08 21.98
C ARG A 106 8.21 17.70 20.60
N GLY A 107 8.15 19.02 20.49
CA GLY A 107 8.19 19.80 19.25
C GLY A 107 7.20 20.95 19.33
N VAL A 108 7.60 22.13 18.85
CA VAL A 108 6.74 23.31 18.82
C VAL A 108 5.77 23.18 17.65
N PRO A 109 4.44 23.12 17.87
CA PRO A 109 3.47 23.09 16.78
C PRO A 109 3.54 24.40 15.99
N VAL A 110 3.67 24.30 14.68
CA VAL A 110 3.69 25.46 13.78
C VAL A 110 2.45 25.45 12.91
N SER A 111 1.85 26.62 12.71
CA SER A 111 0.77 26.84 11.75
C SER A 111 1.31 27.63 10.57
N THR A 112 1.11 27.11 9.36
CA THR A 112 1.39 27.82 8.11
C THR A 112 0.10 27.88 7.29
N PRO A 113 -0.65 29.00 7.36
CA PRO A 113 -1.86 29.18 6.58
C PRO A 113 -1.63 28.98 5.08
N VAL A 114 -2.70 28.58 4.38
CA VAL A 114 -2.66 28.43 2.93
C VAL A 114 -2.52 29.82 2.30
N PHE A 115 -1.51 29.99 1.44
CA PHE A 115 -1.16 31.25 0.75
C PHE A 115 -0.59 32.38 1.63
N ASP A 116 -0.50 32.19 2.94
CA ASP A 116 0.14 33.11 3.89
C ASP A 116 1.03 32.30 4.86
N GLY A 117 1.90 31.49 4.27
CA GLY A 117 2.74 30.53 5.00
C GLY A 117 4.10 31.11 5.37
N ALA A 118 4.84 30.34 6.19
CA ALA A 118 6.21 30.70 6.55
C ALA A 118 7.12 30.82 5.32
N SER A 119 7.81 31.94 5.23
CA SER A 119 8.83 32.20 4.22
C SER A 119 10.10 31.39 4.47
N GLU A 120 10.91 31.19 3.43
CA GLU A 120 12.17 30.46 3.55
C GLU A 120 13.14 31.13 4.56
N ALA A 121 13.16 32.46 4.62
CA ALA A 121 13.98 33.21 5.56
C ALA A 121 13.58 32.93 7.01
N GLU A 122 12.27 32.85 7.30
CA GLU A 122 11.77 32.50 8.63
C GLU A 122 12.12 31.06 8.99
N ILE A 123 12.01 30.10 8.06
CA ILE A 123 12.40 28.70 8.28
C ILE A 123 13.90 28.63 8.62
N ARG A 124 14.76 29.35 7.90
CA ARG A 124 16.21 29.41 8.19
C ARG A 124 16.49 30.02 9.56
N ASN A 125 15.78 31.08 9.94
CA ASN A 125 15.88 31.67 11.28
C ASN A 125 15.47 30.68 12.37
N LEU A 126 14.39 29.93 12.17
CA LEU A 126 13.92 28.88 13.09
C LEU A 126 14.96 27.76 13.23
N LEU A 127 15.55 27.29 12.12
CA LEU A 127 16.65 26.30 12.14
C LEU A 127 17.85 26.82 12.94
N LYS A 128 18.25 28.07 12.71
CA LYS A 128 19.34 28.71 13.44
C LYS A 128 19.07 28.81 14.94
N MET A 129 17.86 29.22 15.33
CA MET A 129 17.45 29.26 16.74
C MET A 129 17.40 27.86 17.36
N ALA A 130 17.06 26.83 16.58
CA ALA A 130 17.13 25.44 17.01
C ALA A 130 18.58 24.91 17.13
N GLY A 131 19.59 25.65 16.65
CA GLY A 131 20.98 25.19 16.60
C GLY A 131 21.25 24.18 15.49
N LEU A 132 20.41 24.18 14.45
CA LEU A 132 20.47 23.29 13.30
C LEU A 132 21.07 24.03 12.08
N PRO A 133 21.61 23.30 11.09
CA PRO A 133 22.15 23.92 9.88
C PRO A 133 21.06 24.65 9.09
N GLU A 134 21.35 25.89 8.65
CA GLU A 134 20.40 26.73 7.88
C GLU A 134 20.01 26.09 6.53
N SER A 135 20.82 25.17 6.00
CA SER A 135 20.52 24.43 4.77
C SER A 135 19.41 23.37 4.92
N GLY A 136 19.06 22.98 6.16
CA GLY A 136 18.20 21.82 6.42
C GLY A 136 18.84 20.48 6.06
N GLN A 137 20.17 20.47 5.85
CA GLN A 137 20.94 19.28 5.51
C GLN A 137 22.03 19.03 6.53
N THR A 138 22.29 17.76 6.83
CA THR A 138 23.36 17.36 7.74
C THR A 138 24.07 16.11 7.23
N MET A 139 25.23 15.83 7.81
CA MET A 139 25.94 14.60 7.52
C MET A 139 25.25 13.44 8.24
N LEU A 140 25.09 12.35 7.50
CA LEU A 140 24.60 11.08 8.03
C LEU A 140 25.72 10.05 7.98
N HIS A 141 25.58 9.03 8.81
CA HIS A 141 26.41 7.83 8.81
C HIS A 141 25.56 6.62 8.43
N ASP A 142 26.14 5.71 7.65
CA ASP A 142 25.52 4.43 7.31
C ASP A 142 25.52 3.51 8.53
N GLY A 143 24.34 3.04 8.97
CA GLY A 143 24.19 2.15 10.12
C GLY A 143 24.93 0.82 9.98
N ARG A 144 25.08 0.33 8.74
CA ARG A 144 25.74 -0.97 8.48
C ARG A 144 27.25 -0.89 8.50
N THR A 145 27.82 0.18 7.97
CA THR A 145 29.27 0.31 7.79
C THR A 145 29.92 1.31 8.75
N GLY A 146 29.13 2.17 9.40
CA GLY A 146 29.59 3.31 10.20
C GLY A 146 30.20 4.44 9.37
N LYS A 147 30.32 4.30 8.05
CA LYS A 147 30.95 5.30 7.19
C LYS A 147 30.02 6.48 6.99
N GLN A 148 30.61 7.67 7.01
CA GLN A 148 29.90 8.90 6.69
C GLN A 148 29.53 8.94 5.21
N PHE A 149 28.32 9.42 4.88
CA PHE A 149 27.92 9.65 3.49
C PHE A 149 28.79 10.74 2.84
N SER A 150 28.98 10.67 1.52
CA SER A 150 29.84 11.61 0.79
C SER A 150 29.27 13.03 0.68
N ARG A 151 27.96 13.21 0.87
CA ARG A 151 27.25 14.49 0.74
C ARG A 151 26.25 14.64 1.88
N PRO A 152 25.99 15.87 2.34
CA PRO A 152 24.95 16.12 3.33
C PRO A 152 23.58 15.78 2.74
N VAL A 153 22.70 15.26 3.59
CA VAL A 153 21.36 14.79 3.23
C VAL A 153 20.33 15.64 3.96
N THR A 154 19.22 15.94 3.31
CA THR A 154 18.08 16.60 3.96
C THR A 154 17.45 15.66 4.96
N VAL A 155 17.38 16.10 6.22
CA VAL A 155 16.74 15.37 7.32
C VAL A 155 15.70 16.28 7.95
N GLY A 156 14.63 15.71 8.47
CA GLY A 156 13.63 16.45 9.19
C GLY A 156 12.36 15.65 9.45
N TYR A 157 11.32 16.36 9.85
CA TYR A 157 10.04 15.74 10.19
C TYR A 157 9.00 16.09 9.15
N MET A 158 8.44 15.06 8.52
CA MET A 158 7.34 15.17 7.56
C MET A 158 6.13 14.44 8.14
N TYR A 159 4.94 15.04 8.02
CA TYR A 159 3.72 14.42 8.50
C TYR A 159 3.23 13.34 7.53
N MET A 160 3.25 12.08 7.98
CA MET A 160 2.88 10.92 7.16
C MET A 160 1.50 10.38 7.52
N LEU A 161 0.76 9.94 6.50
CA LEU A 161 -0.55 9.30 6.65
C LEU A 161 -0.52 7.87 6.13
N LYS A 162 -1.11 6.95 6.90
CA LYS A 162 -1.42 5.58 6.44
C LYS A 162 -2.76 5.59 5.73
N LEU A 163 -2.77 5.33 4.42
CA LEU A 163 -4.00 5.22 3.65
C LEU A 163 -4.70 3.88 3.89
N ASN A 164 -6.01 3.84 3.70
CA ASN A 164 -6.84 2.63 3.85
C ASN A 164 -6.69 1.63 2.68
N HIS A 165 -5.49 1.52 2.12
CA HIS A 165 -5.14 0.61 1.04
C HIS A 165 -4.21 -0.46 1.59
N LEU A 166 -4.75 -1.34 2.43
CA LEU A 166 -3.98 -2.40 3.08
C LEU A 166 -3.72 -3.54 2.10
N VAL A 167 -2.55 -4.17 2.22
CA VAL A 167 -2.15 -5.30 1.37
C VAL A 167 -3.03 -6.52 1.64
N ASP A 168 -3.41 -6.76 2.89
CA ASP A 168 -4.26 -7.90 3.29
C ASP A 168 -5.62 -7.88 2.58
N ASP A 169 -6.18 -6.69 2.38
CA ASP A 169 -7.43 -6.50 1.65
C ASP A 169 -7.26 -6.76 0.15
N LYS A 170 -6.07 -6.53 -0.39
CA LYS A 170 -5.76 -6.66 -1.82
C LYS A 170 -5.20 -8.03 -2.21
N MET A 171 -4.66 -8.79 -1.26
CA MET A 171 -4.16 -10.13 -1.51
C MET A 171 -5.33 -11.04 -1.87
N HIS A 172 -5.24 -11.69 -3.02
CA HIS A 172 -6.24 -12.64 -3.51
C HIS A 172 -5.56 -13.68 -4.40
N ALA A 173 -5.85 -14.96 -4.13
CA ALA A 173 -5.34 -16.08 -4.90
C ALA A 173 -6.43 -17.14 -5.03
N ARG A 174 -6.45 -17.82 -6.17
CA ARG A 174 -7.42 -18.87 -6.48
C ARG A 174 -6.72 -20.00 -7.22
N SER A 175 -6.95 -21.24 -6.78
CA SER A 175 -6.64 -22.45 -7.54
C SER A 175 -7.89 -22.95 -8.28
N THR A 176 -8.87 -23.46 -7.55
CA THR A 176 -10.21 -23.85 -8.02
C THR A 176 -11.28 -23.15 -7.17
N GLY A 177 -12.53 -23.15 -7.61
CA GLY A 177 -13.62 -22.50 -6.88
C GLY A 177 -14.93 -22.56 -7.66
N SER A 178 -15.91 -21.74 -7.27
CA SER A 178 -17.22 -21.71 -7.93
C SER A 178 -17.16 -21.13 -9.35
N TYR A 179 -18.10 -21.58 -10.18
CA TYR A 179 -18.25 -21.20 -11.58
C TYR A 179 -19.65 -20.63 -11.84
N SER A 180 -19.76 -19.78 -12.86
CA SER A 180 -21.02 -19.24 -13.36
C SER A 180 -21.91 -20.35 -13.92
N LEU A 181 -23.21 -20.30 -13.63
CA LEU A 181 -24.17 -21.29 -14.15
C LEU A 181 -24.31 -21.22 -15.68
N VAL A 182 -24.25 -20.01 -16.24
CA VAL A 182 -24.52 -19.78 -17.67
C VAL A 182 -23.26 -20.01 -18.50
N THR A 183 -22.19 -19.29 -18.20
CA THR A 183 -20.97 -19.30 -19.01
C THR A 183 -19.96 -20.36 -18.59
N GLN A 184 -20.20 -21.05 -17.47
CA GLN A 184 -19.25 -22.01 -16.87
C GLN A 184 -17.86 -21.45 -16.56
N GLN A 185 -17.68 -20.13 -16.60
CA GLN A 185 -16.43 -19.45 -16.27
C GLN A 185 -16.28 -19.27 -14.75
N PRO A 186 -15.04 -19.16 -14.24
CA PRO A 186 -14.77 -18.74 -12.87
C PRO A 186 -15.57 -17.48 -12.48
N LEU A 187 -16.20 -17.48 -11.31
CA LEU A 187 -16.87 -16.28 -10.79
C LEU A 187 -15.87 -15.11 -10.64
N GLY A 188 -16.40 -13.88 -10.56
CA GLY A 188 -15.60 -12.67 -10.40
C GLY A 188 -15.53 -12.19 -8.95
N GLY A 189 -14.41 -11.55 -8.58
CA GLY A 189 -14.27 -10.83 -7.32
C GLY A 189 -13.83 -11.67 -6.12
N LYS A 190 -13.11 -11.04 -5.19
CA LYS A 190 -12.53 -11.68 -4.00
C LYS A 190 -13.58 -12.35 -3.11
N ALA A 191 -14.75 -11.72 -2.93
CA ALA A 191 -15.83 -12.23 -2.08
C ALA A 191 -16.37 -13.61 -2.53
N GLN A 192 -16.25 -13.95 -3.81
CA GLN A 192 -16.70 -15.23 -4.38
C GLN A 192 -15.53 -16.17 -4.68
N PHE A 193 -14.34 -15.89 -4.15
CA PHE A 193 -13.09 -16.55 -4.53
C PHE A 193 -12.91 -16.57 -6.06
N GLY A 194 -13.15 -15.41 -6.69
CA GLY A 194 -13.22 -15.27 -8.13
C GLY A 194 -11.88 -15.43 -8.86
N GLY A 195 -11.93 -15.76 -10.15
CA GLY A 195 -10.74 -15.80 -11.02
C GLY A 195 -10.31 -14.39 -11.43
N GLN A 196 -9.05 -14.27 -11.86
CA GLN A 196 -8.57 -13.05 -12.51
C GLN A 196 -9.10 -13.01 -13.95
N ARG A 197 -9.56 -11.84 -14.38
CA ARG A 197 -9.94 -11.65 -15.78
C ARG A 197 -8.70 -11.66 -16.65
N PHE A 198 -8.68 -12.55 -17.62
CA PHE A 198 -7.71 -12.57 -18.72
C PHE A 198 -8.42 -12.00 -19.96
N GLY A 199 -8.07 -10.78 -20.34
CA GLY A 199 -8.74 -10.04 -21.40
C GLY A 199 -8.05 -10.16 -22.76
N GLU A 200 -8.61 -9.44 -23.73
CA GLU A 200 -8.12 -9.41 -25.10
C GLU A 200 -6.67 -8.91 -25.21
N MET A 201 -6.30 -7.89 -24.44
CA MET A 201 -4.92 -7.36 -24.45
C MET A 201 -3.91 -8.39 -23.93
N GLU A 202 -4.28 -9.20 -22.93
CA GLU A 202 -3.42 -10.27 -22.43
C GLU A 202 -3.33 -11.45 -23.42
N VAL A 203 -4.39 -11.71 -24.18
CA VAL A 203 -4.37 -12.68 -25.29
C VAL A 203 -3.37 -12.25 -26.37
N TRP A 204 -3.44 -11.00 -26.83
CA TRP A 204 -2.50 -10.48 -27.84
C TRP A 204 -1.06 -10.56 -27.38
N ALA A 205 -0.79 -10.35 -26.09
CA ALA A 205 0.54 -10.51 -25.54
C ALA A 205 1.05 -11.95 -25.71
N LEU A 206 0.24 -12.97 -25.42
CA LEU A 206 0.64 -14.37 -25.61
C LEU A 206 0.78 -14.77 -27.09
N GLU A 207 -0.08 -14.24 -27.95
CA GLU A 207 -0.01 -14.45 -29.39
C GLU A 207 1.30 -13.90 -29.97
N ALA A 208 1.72 -12.70 -29.54
CA ALA A 208 2.97 -12.08 -29.99
C ALA A 208 4.21 -12.91 -29.63
N TYR A 209 4.17 -13.64 -28.51
CA TYR A 209 5.24 -14.57 -28.12
C TYR A 209 5.13 -15.95 -28.78
N GLY A 210 4.06 -16.24 -29.53
CA GLY A 210 3.80 -17.58 -30.08
C GLY A 210 3.49 -18.63 -29.01
N ALA A 211 3.04 -18.21 -27.82
CA ALA A 211 2.77 -19.10 -26.68
C ALA A 211 1.41 -19.83 -26.81
N ALA A 212 1.23 -20.55 -27.91
CA ALA A 212 -0.04 -21.16 -28.30
C ALA A 212 -0.59 -22.15 -27.25
N HIS A 213 0.27 -22.97 -26.63
CA HIS A 213 -0.15 -23.91 -25.59
C HIS A 213 -0.63 -23.22 -24.31
N THR A 214 0.08 -22.18 -23.88
CA THR A 214 -0.30 -21.37 -22.70
C THR A 214 -1.64 -20.67 -22.93
N LEU A 215 -1.80 -20.08 -24.11
CA LEU A 215 -3.04 -19.41 -24.48
C LEU A 215 -4.21 -20.40 -24.56
N GLN A 216 -4.00 -21.55 -25.21
CA GLN A 216 -5.01 -22.61 -25.29
C GLN A 216 -5.42 -23.08 -23.89
N GLU A 217 -4.48 -23.30 -22.98
CA GLU A 217 -4.76 -23.70 -21.60
C GLU A 217 -5.63 -22.65 -20.87
N ILE A 218 -5.27 -21.36 -20.97
CA ILE A 218 -5.99 -20.26 -20.31
C ILE A 218 -7.43 -20.15 -20.83
N LEU A 219 -7.63 -20.25 -22.14
CA LEU A 219 -8.93 -20.13 -22.79
C LEU A 219 -9.83 -21.35 -22.61
N THR A 220 -9.31 -22.49 -22.14
CA THR A 220 -10.06 -23.75 -22.06
C THR A 220 -10.07 -24.34 -20.65
N ILE A 221 -9.09 -25.18 -20.32
CA ILE A 221 -9.04 -25.98 -19.09
C ILE A 221 -8.88 -25.14 -17.81
N LYS A 222 -8.42 -23.89 -17.91
CA LYS A 222 -8.40 -22.93 -16.79
C LYS A 222 -9.67 -22.06 -16.69
N SER A 223 -10.60 -22.20 -17.63
CA SER A 223 -11.82 -21.39 -17.73
C SER A 223 -13.07 -22.29 -17.80
N ASP A 224 -13.60 -22.52 -18.99
CA ASP A 224 -14.96 -22.98 -19.27
C ASP A 224 -15.03 -24.32 -20.03
N ASP A 225 -13.90 -25.02 -20.23
CA ASP A 225 -13.92 -26.43 -20.61
C ASP A 225 -14.25 -27.29 -19.37
N VAL A 226 -15.55 -27.51 -19.14
CA VAL A 226 -16.09 -28.25 -17.97
C VAL A 226 -15.48 -29.65 -17.81
N PRO A 227 -15.48 -30.53 -18.83
CA PRO A 227 -14.83 -31.83 -18.71
C PRO A 227 -13.30 -31.73 -18.70
N GLY A 228 -12.72 -30.77 -19.42
CA GLY A 228 -11.27 -30.59 -19.51
C GLY A 228 -10.63 -30.14 -18.20
N ARG A 229 -11.25 -29.22 -17.46
CA ARG A 229 -10.71 -28.71 -16.19
C ARG A 229 -10.65 -29.78 -15.10
N SER A 230 -11.67 -30.64 -15.01
CA SER A 230 -11.70 -31.74 -14.02
C SER A 230 -10.61 -32.77 -14.33
N LYS A 231 -10.45 -33.14 -15.61
CA LYS A 231 -9.38 -34.05 -16.06
C LYS A 231 -7.99 -33.44 -15.86
N ALA A 232 -7.83 -32.14 -16.12
CA ALA A 232 -6.58 -31.43 -15.88
C ALA A 232 -6.21 -31.45 -14.39
N TYR A 233 -7.17 -31.19 -13.51
CA TYR A 233 -6.97 -31.25 -12.07
C TYR A 233 -6.54 -32.67 -11.60
N GLU A 234 -7.21 -33.71 -12.08
CA GLU A 234 -6.82 -35.10 -11.79
C GLU A 234 -5.42 -35.44 -12.31
N ALA A 235 -5.08 -35.02 -13.53
CA ALA A 235 -3.78 -35.26 -14.12
C ALA A 235 -2.66 -34.59 -13.31
N VAL A 236 -2.88 -33.36 -12.84
CA VAL A 236 -1.93 -32.65 -11.97
C VAL A 236 -1.71 -33.41 -10.65
N ILE A 237 -2.76 -33.96 -10.03
CA ILE A 237 -2.63 -34.77 -8.81
C ILE A 237 -1.86 -36.06 -9.06
N LYS A 238 -2.13 -36.73 -10.19
CA LYS A 238 -1.50 -38.02 -10.55
C LYS A 238 -0.08 -37.87 -11.11
N GLY A 239 0.35 -36.65 -11.45
CA GLY A 239 1.62 -36.40 -12.14
C GLY A 239 1.59 -36.80 -13.62
N ASP A 240 0.40 -36.96 -14.19
CA ASP A 240 0.19 -37.36 -15.58
C ASP A 240 0.21 -36.17 -16.54
N ARG A 241 0.43 -36.44 -17.83
CA ARG A 241 0.35 -35.40 -18.86
C ARG A 241 -1.11 -34.98 -19.09
N ILE A 242 -1.37 -33.69 -18.99
CA ILE A 242 -2.65 -33.08 -19.37
C ILE A 242 -2.88 -33.32 -20.87
N ARG A 243 -4.00 -33.96 -21.23
CA ARG A 243 -4.35 -34.29 -22.62
C ARG A 243 -5.81 -33.96 -22.90
N LYS A 244 -6.04 -33.60 -24.18
CA LYS A 244 -7.32 -33.34 -24.84
C LYS A 244 -8.06 -32.11 -24.28
N VAL A 245 -7.94 -31.01 -25.02
CA VAL A 245 -8.71 -29.78 -24.83
C VAL A 245 -9.99 -29.90 -25.66
N ASN A 246 -11.15 -29.61 -25.06
CA ASN A 246 -12.43 -29.59 -25.77
C ASN A 246 -12.79 -28.16 -26.20
N VAL A 247 -13.95 -28.04 -26.84
CA VAL A 247 -14.49 -26.73 -27.22
C VAL A 247 -14.99 -26.01 -25.95
N PRO A 248 -14.62 -24.74 -25.74
CA PRO A 248 -15.11 -23.90 -24.64
C PRO A 248 -16.63 -23.84 -24.57
N GLU A 249 -17.21 -23.83 -23.36
CA GLU A 249 -18.66 -23.70 -23.22
C GLU A 249 -19.18 -22.35 -23.71
N SER A 250 -18.38 -21.27 -23.60
CA SER A 250 -18.72 -19.97 -24.19
C SER A 250 -18.98 -20.04 -25.71
N PHE A 251 -18.26 -20.88 -26.44
CA PHE A 251 -18.50 -21.10 -27.86
C PHE A 251 -19.82 -21.85 -28.10
N ASN A 252 -20.14 -22.86 -27.28
CA ASN A 252 -21.40 -23.57 -27.35
C ASN A 252 -22.60 -22.66 -27.07
N VAL A 253 -22.47 -21.77 -26.07
CA VAL A 253 -23.47 -20.75 -25.75
C VAL A 253 -23.69 -19.83 -26.95
N LEU A 254 -22.62 -19.32 -27.57
CA LEU A 254 -22.72 -18.49 -28.78
C LEU A 254 -23.47 -19.19 -29.92
N VAL A 255 -23.14 -20.46 -30.21
CA VAL A 255 -23.82 -21.22 -31.27
C VAL A 255 -25.32 -21.39 -30.96
N ARG A 256 -25.68 -21.63 -29.69
CA ARG A 256 -27.08 -21.73 -29.27
C ARG A 256 -27.82 -20.41 -29.36
N GLU A 257 -27.17 -19.30 -29.02
CA GLU A 257 -27.74 -17.95 -29.17
C GLU A 257 -28.02 -17.62 -30.64
N LEU A 258 -27.09 -17.92 -31.56
CA LEU A 258 -27.29 -17.73 -32.99
C LEU A 258 -28.45 -18.59 -33.53
N LYS A 259 -28.55 -19.86 -33.09
CA LYS A 259 -29.69 -20.73 -33.43
C LYS A 259 -31.01 -20.20 -32.87
N GLY A 260 -30.99 -19.59 -31.68
CA GLY A 260 -32.15 -18.93 -31.08
C GLY A 260 -32.69 -17.76 -31.90
N LEU A 261 -31.84 -17.11 -32.71
CA LEU A 261 -32.25 -16.08 -33.67
C LEU A 261 -32.84 -16.64 -34.98
N GLY A 262 -32.88 -17.97 -35.13
CA GLY A 262 -33.31 -18.64 -36.36
C GLY A 262 -32.20 -18.80 -37.42
N LEU A 263 -30.93 -18.58 -37.05
CA LEU A 263 -29.80 -18.81 -37.95
C LEU A 263 -29.39 -20.30 -37.92
N SER A 264 -29.20 -20.91 -39.08
CA SER A 264 -28.65 -22.27 -39.17
C SER A 264 -27.12 -22.22 -39.05
N VAL A 265 -26.60 -22.73 -37.94
CA VAL A 265 -25.16 -22.80 -37.66
C VAL A 265 -24.79 -24.24 -37.34
N GLU A 266 -23.91 -24.85 -38.15
CA GLU A 266 -23.45 -26.22 -38.00
C GLU A 266 -21.92 -26.27 -38.04
N LEU A 267 -21.33 -27.13 -37.21
CA LEU A 267 -19.91 -27.42 -37.24
C LEU A 267 -19.68 -28.57 -38.20
N PHE A 268 -18.76 -28.45 -39.14
CA PHE A 268 -18.41 -29.52 -40.08
C PHE A 268 -17.02 -30.06 -39.76
N SER A 269 -16.88 -31.39 -39.77
CA SER A 269 -15.58 -32.06 -39.78
C SER A 269 -14.92 -31.88 -41.14
N LYS A 270 -13.61 -32.16 -41.22
CA LYS A 270 -12.87 -32.16 -42.49
C LYS A 270 -13.48 -33.08 -43.56
N ASP A 271 -14.22 -34.10 -43.14
CA ASP A 271 -14.90 -35.07 -44.01
C ASP A 271 -16.33 -34.63 -44.41
N GLY A 272 -16.73 -33.38 -44.15
CA GLY A 272 -18.05 -32.84 -44.49
C GLY A 272 -19.20 -33.35 -43.63
N LYS A 273 -18.91 -34.12 -42.57
CA LYS A 273 -19.90 -34.58 -41.60
C LYS A 273 -20.18 -33.50 -40.56
N VAL A 274 -21.45 -33.30 -40.21
CA VAL A 274 -21.85 -32.40 -39.13
C VAL A 274 -21.33 -32.97 -37.80
N VAL A 275 -20.55 -32.15 -37.09
CA VAL A 275 -20.03 -32.41 -35.76
C VAL A 275 -21.05 -31.89 -34.77
N GLY A 276 -21.93 -32.78 -34.32
CA GLY A 276 -22.72 -32.64 -33.10
C GLY A 276 -24.23 -32.48 -33.29
N SER A 277 -24.98 -33.56 -33.05
CA SER A 277 -26.31 -33.53 -32.42
C SER A 277 -26.61 -34.84 -31.67
N GLU A 278 -25.64 -35.41 -30.96
CA GLU A 278 -25.94 -36.32 -29.86
C GLU A 278 -25.18 -35.79 -28.65
N VAL A 279 -25.96 -35.25 -27.72
CA VAL A 279 -25.53 -35.13 -26.35
C VAL A 279 -25.32 -36.58 -25.91
N ASP A 280 -24.09 -37.01 -25.68
CA ASP A 280 -23.84 -38.08 -24.72
C ASP A 280 -24.34 -37.58 -23.37
N THR A 281 -25.66 -37.61 -23.17
CA THR A 281 -26.26 -37.59 -21.85
C THR A 281 -25.97 -38.95 -21.24
N GLU A 282 -24.75 -39.18 -20.78
CA GLU A 282 -24.69 -39.79 -19.47
C GLU A 282 -25.31 -38.76 -18.52
N PRO A 283 -26.34 -39.14 -17.74
CA PRO A 283 -26.91 -38.21 -16.79
C PRO A 283 -25.78 -37.78 -15.87
N ALA A 284 -25.44 -36.48 -15.91
CA ALA A 284 -24.59 -35.90 -14.90
C ALA A 284 -25.28 -36.20 -13.57
N THR A 285 -24.75 -37.16 -12.82
CA THR A 285 -25.07 -37.30 -11.40
C THR A 285 -24.89 -35.91 -10.82
N PRO A 286 -25.92 -35.32 -10.19
CA PRO A 286 -25.76 -34.01 -9.59
C PRO A 286 -24.57 -34.09 -8.65
N PRO A 287 -23.70 -33.06 -8.61
CA PRO A 287 -22.62 -33.06 -7.66
C PRO A 287 -23.25 -33.31 -6.29
N VAL A 288 -22.74 -34.31 -5.57
CA VAL A 288 -23.06 -34.46 -4.16
C VAL A 288 -22.74 -33.10 -3.56
N ILE A 289 -23.79 -32.36 -3.21
CA ILE A 289 -23.66 -31.22 -2.32
C ILE A 289 -23.13 -31.87 -1.05
N ALA A 290 -21.81 -31.81 -0.85
CA ALA A 290 -21.28 -31.93 0.48
C ALA A 290 -21.97 -30.79 1.22
N GLU A 291 -22.97 -31.12 2.03
CA GLU A 291 -23.49 -30.21 3.04
C GLU A 291 -22.25 -29.62 3.70
N ALA A 292 -22.05 -28.32 3.50
CA ALA A 292 -21.10 -27.60 4.30
C ALA A 292 -21.62 -27.74 5.74
N THR A 293 -21.08 -28.70 6.49
CA THR A 293 -21.19 -28.69 7.93
C THR A 293 -20.74 -27.30 8.34
N PRO A 294 -21.59 -26.49 8.99
CA PRO A 294 -21.19 -25.16 9.40
C PRO A 294 -19.97 -25.34 10.31
N THR A 295 -18.81 -24.85 9.88
CA THR A 295 -17.68 -24.66 10.78
C THR A 295 -18.19 -23.80 11.93
N PRO A 296 -18.13 -24.27 13.19
CA PRO A 296 -18.55 -23.44 14.30
C PRO A 296 -17.69 -22.17 14.31
N PRO A 297 -18.25 -21.02 14.71
CA PRO A 297 -17.47 -19.81 14.84
C PRO A 297 -16.29 -20.07 15.78
N PRO A 298 -15.13 -19.40 15.58
CA PRO A 298 -14.02 -19.52 16.49
C PRO A 298 -14.51 -19.16 17.90
N THR A 299 -14.38 -20.11 18.83
CA THR A 299 -14.67 -19.88 20.23
C THR A 299 -13.80 -18.73 20.71
N SER A 300 -14.45 -17.63 21.09
CA SER A 300 -13.83 -16.58 21.88
C SER A 300 -13.35 -17.20 23.19
N SER A 301 -12.04 -17.33 23.35
CA SER A 301 -11.42 -17.61 24.64
C SER A 301 -11.55 -16.37 25.53
N THR A 302 -12.72 -16.23 26.14
CA THR A 302 -13.00 -15.29 27.23
C THR A 302 -13.90 -15.99 28.23
N GLU A 303 -13.29 -16.75 29.14
CA GLU A 303 -13.72 -16.94 30.52
C GLU A 303 -12.42 -16.97 31.33
N GLU A 304 -12.13 -15.87 32.02
CA GLU A 304 -12.31 -15.80 33.47
C GLU A 304 -11.32 -16.68 34.24
N ASN A 305 -10.17 -16.09 34.52
CA ASN A 305 -9.42 -16.40 35.73
C ASN A 305 -9.54 -15.18 36.66
N LYS A 306 -10.59 -15.19 37.48
CA LYS A 306 -10.70 -14.41 38.71
C LYS A 306 -10.87 -15.40 39.86
N GLN A 307 -9.76 -15.65 40.54
CA GLN A 307 -9.69 -15.76 42.00
C GLN A 307 -8.75 -14.66 42.47
#